data_AF-A0A972E5B7-F1
#
_entry.id   AF-A0A972E5B7-F1
#
_cell.length_a   1.000
_cell.length_b   1.000
_cell.length_c   1.000
_cell.angle_alpha   90.00
_cell.angle_beta   90.00
_cell.angle_gamma   90.00
#
_symmetry.space_group_name_H-M   'P 1'
#
loop_
_entity.id
_entity.type
_entity.pdbx_description
1 polymer ?
#
loop_
_entity_poly.entity_id
_entity_poly.type
_entity_poly.pdbx_seq_one_letter_code
_entity_poly.pdbx_strand_id
1 'polypeptide(L)'
;MRKPRNSADFTEFSTVKAFSDEETRYDRHKGYGDVDVALVFPSGYDHTVGNLGYHKAFQIFNSVEGVNCERFFYDPSFTKYYSLDSFRPIDEFKIWAFSVHFELDIFHIIEMLRKKGVPLKSAERKEGHPLILIGGSLTYFNALPLWDLSDIILYGDAEESLPEL
;
A
#
# COMPACT_ATOMS: atom_id res chain seq x y z
N MET A 1 16.00 8.03 -1.55
CA MET A 1 15.05 9.14 -1.28
C MET A 1 15.08 10.17 -2.39
N ARG A 2 14.06 10.18 -3.25
CA ARG A 2 13.85 11.25 -4.24
C ARG A 2 13.28 12.48 -3.53
N LYS A 3 14.09 13.54 -3.36
CA LYS A 3 13.65 14.76 -2.66
C LYS A 3 12.42 15.39 -3.34
N PRO A 4 11.47 15.97 -2.57
CA PRO A 4 10.34 16.73 -3.10
C PRO A 4 10.82 17.80 -4.09
N ARG A 5 10.14 17.94 -5.23
CA ARG A 5 10.58 18.84 -6.31
C ARG A 5 9.71 20.08 -6.48
N ASN A 6 8.51 20.08 -5.92
CA ASN A 6 7.55 21.18 -5.99
C ASN A 6 6.86 21.37 -4.62
N SER A 7 6.08 22.44 -4.50
CA SER A 7 5.38 22.77 -3.24
C SER A 7 4.37 21.71 -2.81
N ALA A 8 3.61 21.11 -3.74
CA ALA A 8 2.64 20.08 -3.42
C ALA A 8 3.31 18.80 -2.88
N ASP A 9 4.40 18.34 -3.52
CA ASP A 9 5.20 17.21 -3.05
C ASP A 9 5.75 17.48 -1.64
N PHE A 10 6.11 18.74 -1.34
CA PHE A 10 6.65 19.11 -0.03
C PHE A 10 5.55 19.14 1.04
N THR A 11 4.36 19.64 0.72
CA THR A 11 3.19 19.58 1.60
C THR A 11 2.84 18.14 1.93
N GLU A 12 2.72 17.27 0.92
CA GLU A 12 2.46 15.85 1.10
C GLU A 12 3.50 15.19 2.02
N PHE A 13 4.79 15.37 1.71
CA PHE A 13 5.89 14.85 2.52
C PHE A 13 5.81 15.33 3.97
N SER A 14 5.52 16.63 4.18
CA SER A 14 5.45 17.22 5.53
C SER A 14 4.27 16.65 6.32
N THR A 15 3.12 16.44 5.68
CA THR A 15 1.95 15.80 6.29
C THR A 15 2.26 14.36 6.71
N VAL A 16 2.83 13.55 5.81
CA VAL A 16 3.21 12.16 6.12
C VAL A 16 4.26 12.10 7.23
N LYS A 17 5.23 13.02 7.21
CA LYS A 17 6.25 13.12 8.26
C LYS A 17 5.65 13.49 9.61
N ALA A 18 4.68 14.40 9.67
CA ALA A 18 4.00 14.75 10.90
C ALA A 18 3.31 13.53 11.52
N PHE A 19 2.55 12.77 10.73
CA PHE A 19 1.93 11.53 11.19
C PHE A 19 2.96 10.50 11.67
N SER A 20 4.04 10.30 10.92
CA SER A 20 5.11 9.39 11.32
C SER A 20 5.83 9.83 12.60
N ASP A 21 5.97 11.12 12.85
CA ASP A 21 6.62 11.67 14.06
C ASP A 21 5.72 11.51 15.31
N GLU A 22 4.40 11.40 15.13
CA GLU A 22 3.43 11.10 16.19
C GLU A 22 3.38 9.61 16.58
N GLU A 23 3.82 8.70 15.71
CA GLU A 23 3.83 7.26 15.98
C GLU A 23 4.94 6.85 16.97
N THR A 24 4.56 6.15 18.04
CA THR A 24 5.53 5.42 18.87
C THR A 24 5.77 4.04 18.29
N ARG A 25 6.98 3.79 17.76
CA ARG A 25 7.37 2.48 17.19
C ARG A 25 8.31 1.74 18.15
N TYR A 26 7.87 0.59 18.63
CA TYR A 26 8.67 -0.27 19.53
C TYR A 26 9.67 -1.13 18.77
N ASP A 27 9.32 -1.57 17.57
CA ASP A 27 10.23 -2.26 16.67
C ASP A 27 10.32 -1.45 15.38
N ARG A 28 11.54 -1.10 14.97
CA ARG A 28 11.79 -0.44 13.69
C ARG A 28 12.35 -1.50 12.77
N HIS A 29 11.51 -1.96 11.83
CA HIS A 29 11.99 -2.73 10.70
C HIS A 29 13.11 -1.94 10.02
N LYS A 30 14.31 -2.53 9.98
CA LYS A 30 15.43 -1.94 9.28
C LYS A 30 15.28 -2.38 7.84
N GLY A 31 14.83 -1.49 6.96
CA GLY A 31 14.52 -1.78 5.56
C GLY A 31 15.69 -2.38 4.82
N TYR A 32 15.73 -3.72 4.78
CA TYR A 32 16.73 -4.53 4.12
C TYR A 32 15.99 -5.67 3.42
N GLY A 33 15.87 -5.57 2.10
CA GLY A 33 15.21 -6.57 1.27
C GLY A 33 15.41 -6.24 -0.20
N ASP A 34 15.36 -7.27 -1.05
CA ASP A 34 15.46 -7.14 -2.49
C ASP A 34 14.08 -6.87 -3.13
N VAL A 35 13.00 -7.16 -2.39
CA VAL A 35 11.62 -6.98 -2.81
C VAL A 35 10.94 -5.89 -1.99
N ASP A 36 10.74 -4.73 -2.61
CA ASP A 36 10.02 -3.60 -2.02
C ASP A 36 8.49 -3.73 -2.23
N VAL A 37 7.74 -3.83 -1.12
CA VAL A 37 6.28 -3.92 -1.09
C VAL A 37 5.70 -2.64 -0.49
N ALA A 38 4.78 -2.00 -1.22
CA ALA A 38 3.94 -0.93 -0.69
C ALA A 38 2.65 -1.54 -0.16
N LEU A 39 2.53 -1.65 1.17
CA LEU A 39 1.27 -2.03 1.80
C LEU A 39 0.41 -0.78 1.99
N VAL A 40 -0.70 -0.72 1.27
CA VAL A 40 -1.57 0.44 1.17
C VAL A 40 -2.89 0.16 1.86
N PHE A 41 -3.27 1.02 2.79
CA PHE A 41 -4.65 1.11 3.27
C PHE A 41 -5.39 2.16 2.42
N PRO A 42 -6.42 1.79 1.64
CA PRO A 42 -7.09 2.72 0.72
C PRO A 42 -8.07 3.67 1.44
N SER A 43 -7.69 4.19 2.61
CA SER A 43 -8.44 5.20 3.35
C SER A 43 -7.46 6.12 4.10
N GLY A 44 -8.00 7.12 4.80
CA GLY A 44 -7.20 8.09 5.56
C GLY A 44 -6.35 7.45 6.66
N TYR A 45 -5.38 8.23 7.14
CA TYR A 45 -4.41 7.80 8.16
C TYR A 45 -5.08 7.24 9.43
N ASP A 46 -6.12 7.89 9.96
CA ASP A 46 -6.81 7.46 11.19
C ASP A 46 -7.38 6.03 11.09
N HIS A 47 -7.94 5.68 9.93
CA HIS A 47 -8.44 4.32 9.67
C HIS A 47 -7.29 3.32 9.51
N THR A 48 -6.19 3.77 8.90
CA THR A 48 -4.99 2.96 8.67
C THR A 48 -4.36 2.53 9.99
N VAL A 49 -4.12 3.48 10.91
CA VAL A 49 -3.50 3.17 12.21
C VAL A 49 -4.43 2.40 13.13
N GLY A 50 -5.75 2.54 12.98
CA GLY A 50 -6.76 1.81 13.75
C GLY A 50 -7.00 0.37 13.29
N ASN A 51 -6.45 -0.06 12.14
CA ASN A 51 -6.76 -1.37 11.56
C ASN A 51 -5.74 -2.45 11.94
N LEU A 52 -6.17 -3.41 12.76
CA LEU A 52 -5.29 -4.50 13.22
C LEU A 52 -4.86 -5.44 12.09
N GLY A 53 -5.75 -5.76 11.14
CA GLY A 53 -5.44 -6.64 10.01
C GLY A 53 -4.35 -6.06 9.11
N TYR A 54 -4.38 -4.75 8.90
CA TYR A 54 -3.33 -4.01 8.19
C TYR A 54 -1.97 -4.12 8.89
N HIS A 55 -1.92 -3.87 10.20
CA HIS A 55 -0.67 -4.03 10.98
C HIS A 55 -0.17 -5.47 11.00
N LYS A 56 -1.08 -6.44 11.02
CA LYS A 56 -0.74 -7.85 10.97
C LYS A 56 -0.15 -8.25 9.62
N ALA A 57 -0.75 -7.82 8.51
CA ALA A 57 -0.18 -7.99 7.17
C ALA A 57 1.21 -7.35 7.07
N PHE A 58 1.38 -6.14 7.61
CA PHE A 58 2.69 -5.46 7.68
C PHE A 58 3.74 -6.29 8.43
N GLN A 59 3.38 -6.89 9.56
CA GLN A 59 4.27 -7.78 10.31
C GLN A 59 4.62 -9.05 9.53
N ILE A 60 3.66 -9.64 8.82
CA ILE A 60 3.89 -10.86 8.04
C ILE A 60 4.81 -10.60 6.85
N PHE A 61 4.56 -9.54 6.07
CA PHE A 61 5.46 -9.21 4.97
C PHE A 61 6.90 -9.01 5.45
N ASN A 62 7.07 -8.29 6.56
CA ASN A 62 8.38 -8.01 7.12
C ASN A 62 8.98 -9.17 7.94
N SER A 63 8.26 -10.29 8.12
CA SER A 63 8.82 -11.53 8.67
C SER A 63 9.38 -12.44 7.59
N VAL A 64 9.04 -12.21 6.32
CA VAL A 64 9.60 -12.93 5.17
C VAL A 64 10.98 -12.37 4.85
N GLU A 65 11.98 -13.26 4.78
CA GLU A 65 13.36 -12.88 4.46
C GLU A 65 13.45 -12.27 3.05
N GLY A 66 14.14 -11.13 2.93
CA GLY A 66 14.34 -10.44 1.65
C GLY A 66 13.19 -9.52 1.21
N VAL A 67 12.11 -9.43 1.98
CA VAL A 67 11.01 -8.48 1.74
C VAL A 67 11.18 -7.23 2.61
N ASN A 68 11.11 -6.06 1.98
CA ASN A 68 11.01 -4.77 2.65
C ASN A 68 9.61 -4.21 2.39
N CYS A 69 8.75 -4.26 3.39
CA CYS A 69 7.39 -3.76 3.29
C CYS A 69 7.24 -2.44 4.03
N GLU A 70 6.68 -1.44 3.36
CA GLU A 70 6.44 -0.10 3.89
C GLU A 70 4.97 0.28 3.81
N ARG A 71 4.52 1.11 4.75
CA ARG A 71 3.12 1.47 4.98
C ARG A 71 2.74 2.73 4.21
N PHE A 72 1.56 2.70 3.60
CA PHE A 72 0.96 3.80 2.85
C PHE A 72 -0.52 3.93 3.20
N PHE A 73 -1.03 5.14 3.10
CA PHE A 73 -2.45 5.44 3.25
C PHE A 73 -2.93 6.32 2.10
N TYR A 74 -4.23 6.39 1.92
CA TYR A 74 -4.85 7.18 0.87
C TYR A 74 -5.19 8.59 1.38
N ASP A 75 -4.86 9.59 0.58
CA ASP A 75 -5.39 10.95 0.68
C ASP A 75 -5.64 11.51 -0.73
N PRO A 76 -6.81 12.12 -1.00
CA PRO A 76 -7.16 12.64 -2.33
C PRO A 76 -6.29 13.83 -2.75
N SER A 77 -5.61 14.52 -1.83
CA SER A 77 -4.68 15.60 -2.15
C SER A 77 -3.29 15.09 -2.58
N PHE A 78 -2.99 13.81 -2.31
CA PHE A 78 -1.67 13.24 -2.56
C PHE A 78 -1.51 12.79 -4.01
N THR A 79 -0.27 12.86 -4.50
CA THR A 79 0.11 12.48 -5.86
C THR A 79 1.35 11.58 -5.90
N LYS A 80 2.26 11.72 -4.93
CA LYS A 80 3.45 10.86 -4.81
C LYS A 80 3.17 9.61 -4.00
N TYR A 81 2.30 9.73 -3.00
CA TYR A 81 2.06 8.78 -1.92
C TYR A 81 3.38 8.38 -1.28
N TYR A 82 3.91 9.19 -0.37
CA TYR A 82 5.10 8.83 0.41
C TYR A 82 4.76 7.80 1.49
N SER A 83 5.66 6.83 1.68
CA SER A 83 5.59 5.83 2.75
C SER A 83 5.69 6.48 4.12
N LEU A 84 5.00 5.94 5.12
CA LEU A 84 5.16 6.32 6.53
C LEU A 84 6.52 5.92 7.12
N ASP A 85 7.20 4.93 6.54
CA ASP A 85 8.38 4.32 7.15
C ASP A 85 9.70 4.98 6.74
N SER A 86 9.92 5.19 5.43
CA SER A 86 11.17 5.76 4.92
C SER A 86 10.98 7.02 4.05
N PHE A 87 9.75 7.50 3.92
CA PHE A 87 9.34 8.59 3.03
C PHE A 87 9.76 8.42 1.58
N ARG A 88 9.69 7.20 1.06
CA ARG A 88 9.86 6.89 -0.37
C ARG A 88 8.50 7.00 -1.09
N PRO A 89 8.45 7.55 -2.31
CA PRO A 89 7.22 7.59 -3.09
C PRO A 89 6.83 6.18 -3.55
N ILE A 90 5.53 5.92 -3.68
CA ILE A 90 4.98 4.59 -4.02
C ILE A 90 5.51 4.01 -5.34
N ASP A 91 5.94 4.87 -6.28
CA ASP A 91 6.55 4.48 -7.56
C ASP A 91 7.87 3.72 -7.43
N GLU A 92 8.52 3.78 -6.26
CA GLU A 92 9.76 3.04 -5.99
C GLU A 92 9.48 1.58 -5.59
N PHE A 93 8.22 1.19 -5.40
CA PHE A 93 7.79 -0.13 -4.96
C PHE A 93 7.19 -0.89 -6.14
N LYS A 94 7.66 -2.12 -6.35
CA LYS A 94 7.24 -2.96 -7.48
C LYS A 94 5.95 -3.73 -7.20
N ILE A 95 5.58 -3.87 -5.94
CA ILE A 95 4.36 -4.55 -5.51
C ILE A 95 3.53 -3.56 -4.70
N TRP A 96 2.28 -3.35 -5.10
CA TRP A 96 1.31 -2.55 -4.34
C TRP A 96 0.25 -3.50 -3.78
N ALA A 97 0.33 -3.73 -2.47
CA ALA A 97 -0.57 -4.59 -1.73
C ALA A 97 -1.65 -3.74 -1.07
N PHE A 98 -2.89 -3.82 -1.54
CA PHE A 98 -4.01 -3.09 -0.96
C PHE A 98 -4.75 -3.95 0.08
N SER A 99 -4.90 -3.40 1.29
CA SER A 99 -5.71 -3.98 2.37
C SER A 99 -7.10 -3.37 2.34
N VAL A 100 -8.08 -4.09 1.78
CA VAL A 100 -9.41 -3.59 1.43
C VAL A 100 -10.46 -4.09 2.42
N HIS A 101 -11.19 -3.17 3.03
CA HIS A 101 -12.14 -3.50 4.10
C HIS A 101 -13.57 -3.06 3.80
N PHE A 102 -13.75 -2.00 3.00
CA PHE A 102 -15.05 -1.43 2.66
C PHE A 102 -15.16 -1.19 1.15
N GLU A 103 -16.38 -1.11 0.64
CA GLU A 103 -16.63 -0.90 -0.80
C GLU A 103 -16.09 0.44 -1.30
N LEU A 104 -16.07 1.46 -0.44
CA LEU A 104 -15.53 2.78 -0.80
C LEU A 104 -14.02 2.74 -1.09
N ASP A 105 -13.29 1.81 -0.50
CA ASP A 105 -11.85 1.63 -0.71
C ASP A 105 -11.55 1.33 -2.19
N ILE A 106 -12.47 0.69 -2.92
CA ILE A 106 -12.34 0.39 -4.34
C ILE A 106 -12.18 1.69 -5.16
N PHE A 107 -12.96 2.73 -4.84
CA PHE A 107 -12.86 4.01 -5.55
C PHE A 107 -11.53 4.70 -5.26
N HIS A 108 -11.02 4.60 -4.03
CA HIS A 108 -9.73 5.15 -3.67
C HIS A 108 -8.57 4.43 -4.38
N ILE A 109 -8.64 3.10 -4.50
CA ILE A 109 -7.69 2.33 -5.31
C ILE A 109 -7.70 2.82 -6.77
N ILE A 110 -8.89 2.92 -7.37
CA ILE A 110 -9.04 3.40 -8.76
C ILE A 110 -8.43 4.79 -8.93
N GLU A 111 -8.66 5.69 -7.98
CA GLU A 111 -8.10 7.04 -8.01
C GLU A 111 -6.57 7.03 -7.91
N MET A 112 -6.01 6.25 -6.99
CA MET A 112 -4.56 6.08 -6.86
C MET A 112 -3.96 5.55 -8.17
N LEU A 113 -4.48 4.45 -8.71
CA LEU A 113 -4.00 3.87 -9.97
C LEU A 113 -4.03 4.90 -11.11
N ARG A 114 -5.14 5.65 -11.25
CA ARG A 114 -5.27 6.72 -12.26
C ARG A 114 -4.24 7.82 -12.09
N LYS A 115 -4.05 8.33 -10.87
CA LYS A 115 -3.05 9.37 -10.56
C LYS A 115 -1.63 8.92 -10.87
N LYS A 116 -1.36 7.63 -10.71
CA LYS A 116 -0.05 7.04 -10.99
C LYS A 116 0.12 6.51 -12.42
N GLY A 117 -0.93 6.65 -13.24
CA GLY A 117 -0.91 6.15 -14.62
C GLY A 117 -0.83 4.62 -14.71
N VAL A 118 -1.22 3.89 -13.66
CA VAL A 118 -1.31 2.43 -13.67
C VAL A 118 -2.64 2.02 -14.31
N PRO A 119 -2.64 1.18 -15.37
CA PRO A 119 -3.85 0.68 -15.98
C PRO A 119 -4.75 -0.02 -14.95
N LEU A 120 -6.06 0.25 -15.04
CA LEU A 120 -7.04 -0.33 -14.12
C LEU A 120 -7.18 -1.82 -14.34
N LYS A 121 -7.18 -2.27 -15.60
CA LYS A 121 -7.27 -3.70 -15.92
C LYS A 121 -5.90 -4.35 -15.85
N SER A 122 -5.79 -5.44 -15.09
CA SER A 122 -4.56 -6.25 -15.02
C SER A 122 -4.01 -6.60 -16.42
N ALA A 123 -4.88 -7.01 -17.34
CA ALA A 123 -4.50 -7.36 -18.72
C ALA A 123 -3.86 -6.21 -19.55
N GLU A 124 -4.01 -4.95 -19.12
CA GLU A 124 -3.43 -3.78 -19.79
C GLU A 124 -2.07 -3.38 -19.19
N ARG A 125 -1.68 -3.98 -18.06
CA ARG A 125 -0.39 -3.71 -17.40
C ARG A 125 0.74 -4.38 -18.17
N LYS A 126 1.82 -3.63 -18.33
CA LYS A 126 3.07 -4.04 -19.00
C LYS A 126 4.24 -4.02 -18.03
N GLU A 127 5.35 -4.61 -18.46
CA GLU A 127 6.64 -4.51 -17.77
C GLU A 127 6.95 -3.05 -17.37
N GLY A 128 7.19 -2.84 -16.08
CA GLY A 128 7.40 -1.52 -15.47
C GLY A 128 6.21 -0.99 -14.64
N HIS A 129 5.00 -1.54 -14.79
CA HIS A 129 3.90 -1.27 -13.84
C HIS A 129 4.07 -2.12 -12.58
N PRO A 130 3.54 -1.66 -11.43
CA PRO A 130 3.54 -2.46 -10.21
C PRO A 130 2.62 -3.66 -10.35
N LEU A 131 2.97 -4.75 -9.67
CA LEU A 131 2.06 -5.86 -9.41
C LEU A 131 1.07 -5.43 -8.33
N ILE A 132 -0.22 -5.57 -8.63
CA ILE A 132 -1.30 -5.20 -7.72
C ILE A 132 -1.80 -6.44 -7.00
N LEU A 133 -1.50 -6.51 -5.71
CA LEU A 133 -2.02 -7.51 -4.79
C LEU A 133 -3.19 -6.90 -4.02
N ILE A 134 -4.31 -7.61 -3.90
CA ILE A 134 -5.46 -7.14 -3.12
C ILE A 134 -5.87 -8.22 -2.12
N GLY A 135 -5.98 -7.81 -0.86
CA GLY A 135 -6.46 -8.65 0.25
C GLY A 135 -7.37 -7.86 1.17
N GLY A 136 -7.67 -8.42 2.34
CA GLY A 136 -8.50 -7.80 3.36
C GLY A 136 -9.93 -8.30 3.37
N SER A 137 -10.72 -7.85 4.35
CA SER A 137 -12.01 -8.44 4.69
C SER A 137 -13.05 -8.35 3.58
N LEU A 138 -12.97 -7.36 2.67
CA LEU A 138 -13.91 -7.26 1.56
C LEU A 138 -13.83 -8.45 0.61
N THR A 139 -12.63 -9.06 0.47
CA THR A 139 -12.41 -10.20 -0.42
C THR A 139 -13.24 -11.43 -0.02
N TYR A 140 -13.50 -11.62 1.28
CA TYR A 140 -14.38 -12.67 1.80
C TYR A 140 -15.82 -12.56 1.29
N PHE A 141 -16.33 -11.33 1.15
CA PHE A 141 -17.72 -11.10 0.81
C PHE A 141 -17.92 -11.06 -0.70
N ASN A 142 -17.08 -10.30 -1.41
CA ASN A 142 -17.20 -10.14 -2.85
C ASN A 142 -15.89 -9.68 -3.49
N ALA A 143 -15.14 -10.63 -4.06
CA ALA A 143 -13.93 -10.34 -4.82
C ALA A 143 -14.21 -9.91 -6.27
N LEU A 144 -15.44 -10.07 -6.78
CA LEU A 144 -15.76 -9.80 -8.19
C LEU A 144 -15.41 -8.37 -8.64
N PRO A 145 -15.69 -7.30 -7.86
CA PRO A 145 -15.32 -5.93 -8.24
C PRO A 145 -13.81 -5.69 -8.29
N LEU A 146 -13.02 -6.55 -7.63
CA LEU A 146 -11.58 -6.40 -7.49
C LEU A 146 -10.80 -7.14 -8.59
N TRP A 147 -11.42 -8.13 -9.27
CA TRP A 147 -10.74 -8.97 -10.25
C TRP A 147 -10.03 -8.21 -11.35
N ASP A 148 -10.71 -7.23 -11.97
CA ASP A 148 -10.07 -6.45 -13.03
C ASP A 148 -8.93 -5.59 -12.48
N LEU A 149 -9.02 -5.15 -11.22
CA LEU A 149 -8.05 -4.27 -10.57
C LEU A 149 -6.82 -5.01 -10.03
N SER A 150 -6.94 -6.28 -9.68
CA SER A 150 -5.86 -7.06 -9.08
C SER A 150 -5.12 -7.92 -10.09
N ASP A 151 -3.81 -8.07 -9.92
CA ASP A 151 -3.05 -9.17 -10.53
C ASP A 151 -3.16 -10.44 -9.67
N ILE A 152 -3.23 -10.28 -8.35
CA ILE A 152 -3.44 -11.36 -7.38
C ILE A 152 -4.46 -10.92 -6.34
N ILE A 153 -5.43 -11.80 -6.05
CA ILE A 153 -6.34 -11.64 -4.89
C ILE A 153 -6.00 -12.68 -3.84
N LEU A 154 -5.73 -12.21 -2.63
CA LEU A 154 -5.67 -13.04 -1.45
C LEU A 154 -7.08 -13.16 -0.88
N TYR A 155 -7.68 -14.32 -1.07
CA TYR A 155 -9.02 -14.58 -0.60
C TYR A 155 -9.00 -14.90 0.88
N GLY A 156 -9.63 -14.06 1.66
CA GLY A 156 -9.83 -14.31 3.07
C GLY A 156 -8.74 -13.71 3.95
N ASP A 157 -8.26 -14.48 4.93
CA ASP A 157 -7.23 -14.01 5.85
C ASP A 157 -5.86 -14.16 5.20
N ALA A 158 -5.12 -13.06 5.16
CA ALA A 158 -3.84 -13.00 4.48
C ALA A 158 -2.75 -13.74 5.28
N GLU A 159 -2.99 -14.07 6.56
CA GLU A 159 -2.01 -14.67 7.46
C GLU A 159 -1.43 -15.99 6.96
N GLU A 160 -2.26 -16.88 6.42
CA GLU A 160 -1.82 -18.21 5.97
C GLU A 160 -1.22 -18.18 4.57
N SER A 161 -1.72 -17.31 3.70
CA SER A 161 -1.38 -17.30 2.27
C SER A 161 -0.21 -16.38 1.91
N LEU A 162 0.02 -15.29 2.67
CA LEU A 162 1.09 -14.34 2.38
C LEU A 162 2.51 -14.94 2.43
N PRO A 163 2.87 -15.80 3.40
CA PRO A 163 4.23 -16.32 3.46
C PRO A 163 4.58 -17.31 2.34
N GLU A 164 3.59 -17.89 1.67
CA GLU A 164 3.79 -18.86 0.59
C GLU A 164 3.92 -18.21 -0.80
N LEU A 165 3.57 -16.93 -0.90
CA LEU A 165 3.52 -16.15 -2.15
C LEU A 165 4.88 -15.59 -2.55
#